data_AF-A0ABD5MXD1-F1
#
_entry.id   AF-A0ABD5MXD1-F1
#
_cell.length_a   1.000
_cell.length_b   1.000
_cell.length_c   1.000
_cell.angle_alpha   90.00
_cell.angle_beta   90.00
_cell.angle_gamma   90.00
#
_symmetry.space_group_name_H-M   'P 1'
#
loop_
_entity.id
_entity.type
_entity.pdbx_description
1 polymer ?
#
loop_
_entity_poly.entity_id
_entity_poly.type
_entity_poly.pdbx_seq_one_letter_code
_entity_poly.pdbx_strand_id
1 'polypeptide(L)' 'MNFADFMRDLDLNPKTVWENSRKLSDEGFLSKTARGTYSCSEFGQSAFMTLILALRRLLESLEEIENY' A
#
# COMPACT_ATOMS: atom_id res chain seq x y z
N MET A 1 10.79 -4.15 17.64
CA MET A 1 9.47 -3.64 17.26
C MET A 1 8.67 -4.79 16.67
N ASN A 2 7.54 -5.18 17.28
CA ASN A 2 6.66 -6.21 16.70
C ASN A 2 5.67 -5.56 15.70
N PHE A 3 4.98 -6.36 14.89
CA PHE A 3 4.06 -5.86 13.87
C PHE A 3 2.93 -4.99 14.46
N ALA A 4 2.40 -5.36 15.63
CA ALA A 4 1.34 -4.60 16.28
C ALA A 4 1.82 -3.24 16.78
N ASP A 5 3.05 -3.16 17.30
CA ASP A 5 3.68 -1.90 17.67
C ASP A 5 3.90 -1.00 16.45
N PHE A 6 4.39 -1.56 15.35
CA PHE A 6 4.61 -0.81 14.11
C PHE A 6 3.31 -0.26 13.51
N MET A 7 2.23 -1.05 13.51
CA MET A 7 0.92 -0.57 13.04
C MET A 7 0.37 0.54 13.94
N ARG A 8 0.55 0.42 15.27
CA ARG A 8 0.15 1.46 16.23
C ARG A 8 0.93 2.75 16.02
N ASP A 9 2.24 2.66 15.75
CA ASP A 9 3.07 3.83 15.47
C ASP A 9 2.65 4.56 14.18
N LEU A 10 2.05 3.84 13.23
CA LEU A 10 1.46 4.38 12.00
C LEU A 10 -0.02 4.79 12.14
N ASP A 11 -0.60 4.70 13.34
CA ASP A 11 -2.03 4.88 13.61
C ASP A 11 -2.95 3.99 12.73
N LEU A 12 -2.49 2.77 12.46
CA LEU A 12 -3.21 1.78 11.65
C LEU A 12 -3.83 0.70 12.53
N ASN A 13 -5.08 0.33 12.21
CA ASN A 13 -5.75 -0.80 12.85
C ASN A 13 -5.15 -2.14 12.34
N PRO A 14 -4.54 -2.97 13.19
CA PRO A 14 -3.90 -4.22 12.75
C PRO A 14 -4.85 -5.21 12.06
N LYS A 15 -6.13 -5.24 12.46
CA LYS A 15 -7.14 -6.10 11.83
C LYS A 15 -7.43 -5.64 10.41
N THR A 16 -7.62 -4.34 10.23
CA THR A 16 -7.86 -3.74 8.91
C THR A 16 -6.68 -3.98 7.98
N VAL A 17 -5.45 -3.83 8.48
CA VAL A 17 -4.24 -4.09 7.67
C VAL A 17 -4.19 -5.55 7.24
N TRP A 18 -4.45 -6.49 8.16
CA TRP A 18 -4.48 -7.92 7.82
C TRP A 18 -5.54 -8.26 6.77
N GLU A 19 -6.78 -7.74 6.93
CA GLU A 19 -7.86 -7.95 5.96
C GLU A 19 -7.52 -7.37 4.59
N ASN A 20 -6.89 -6.19 4.54
CA ASN A 20 -6.48 -5.55 3.29
C ASN A 20 -5.32 -6.31 2.62
N SER A 21 -4.32 -6.77 3.39
CA SER A 21 -3.25 -7.62 2.85
C SER A 21 -3.79 -8.91 2.26
N ARG A 22 -4.83 -9.51 2.87
CA ARG A 22 -5.51 -10.69 2.31
C ARG A 22 -6.18 -10.36 0.98
N LYS A 23 -7.00 -9.31 0.93
CA LYS A 23 -7.68 -8.87 -0.32
C LYS A 23 -6.67 -8.57 -1.43
N LEU A 24 -5.59 -7.85 -1.13
CA LEU A 24 -4.54 -7.56 -2.11
C LEU A 24 -3.83 -8.82 -2.61
N SER A 25 -3.72 -9.86 -1.78
CA SER A 25 -3.21 -11.16 -2.22
C SER A 25 -4.22 -11.89 -3.11
N ASP A 26 -5.51 -11.86 -2.77
CA ASP A 26 -6.58 -12.49 -3.54
C ASP A 26 -6.70 -11.85 -4.95
N GLU A 27 -6.48 -10.54 -5.03
CA GLU A 27 -6.47 -9.76 -6.28
C GLU A 27 -5.11 -9.76 -7.00
N GLY A 28 -4.12 -10.54 -6.53
CA GLY A 28 -2.84 -10.74 -7.21
C GLY A 28 -1.80 -9.62 -7.07
N PHE A 29 -2.06 -8.57 -6.27
CA PHE A 29 -1.08 -7.52 -5.96
C PHE A 29 0.01 -7.99 -5.01
N LEU A 30 -0.32 -8.91 -4.10
CA LEU A 30 0.62 -9.53 -3.17
C LEU A 30 0.73 -11.03 -3.42
N SER A 31 1.87 -11.60 -3.08
CA SER A 31 2.11 -13.04 -3.04
C SER A 31 2.38 -13.47 -1.61
N LYS A 32 1.67 -14.49 -1.14
CA LYS A 32 1.88 -15.06 0.20
C LYS A 32 3.10 -15.96 0.19
N THR A 33 4.02 -15.74 1.13
CA THR A 33 5.21 -16.57 1.30
C THR A 33 4.90 -17.81 2.15
N ALA A 34 5.78 -18.81 2.11
CA ALA A 34 5.66 -20.04 2.91
C ALA A 34 5.64 -19.80 4.43
N ARG A 35 6.12 -18.63 4.90
CA ARG A 35 6.14 -18.27 6.33
C ARG A 35 4.92 -17.46 6.76
N GLY A 36 3.91 -17.33 5.90
CA GLY A 36 2.70 -16.54 6.18
C GLY A 36 2.92 -15.03 6.08
N THR A 37 4.04 -14.59 5.52
CA THR A 37 4.27 -13.17 5.20
C THR A 37 3.82 -12.87 3.77
N TYR A 38 3.83 -11.60 3.38
CA TYR A 38 3.50 -11.17 2.02
C TYR A 38 4.71 -10.52 1.35
N SER A 39 4.85 -10.74 0.06
CA SER A 39 5.75 -10.00 -0.82
C SER A 39 4.96 -9.33 -1.94
N CYS A 40 5.45 -8.22 -2.48
CA CYS A 40 4.82 -7.59 -3.63
C CYS A 40 5.00 -8.46 -4.87
N SER A 41 3.92 -8.75 -5.60
CA SER A 41 3.99 -9.49 -6.86
C SER A 41 4.57 -8.61 -7.97
N GLU A 42 4.99 -9.19 -9.10
CA GLU A 42 5.47 -8.40 -10.26
C GLU A 42 4.38 -7.44 -10.78
N PHE A 43 3.12 -7.91 -10.81
CA PHE A 43 1.97 -7.07 -11.13
C PHE A 43 1.80 -5.95 -10.11
N GLY A 44 1.83 -6.27 -8.82
CA GLY A 44 1.69 -5.30 -7.74
C GLY A 44 2.78 -4.23 -7.79
N GLN A 45 4.03 -4.61 -8.03
CA GLN A 45 5.15 -3.68 -8.18
C GLN A 45 4.88 -2.67 -9.31
N SER A 46 4.51 -3.16 -10.49
CA SER A 46 4.21 -2.31 -11.65
C SER A 46 3.02 -1.37 -11.39
N ALA A 47 1.95 -1.91 -10.78
CA ALA A 47 0.74 -1.15 -10.47
C ALA A 47 0.99 -0.06 -9.43
N PHE A 48 1.67 -0.37 -8.32
CA PHE A 48 1.98 0.60 -7.29
C PHE A 48 2.93 1.69 -7.77
N MET A 49 3.94 1.35 -8.58
CA MET A 49 4.84 2.35 -9.17
C MET A 49 4.07 3.32 -10.07
N THR A 50 3.17 2.81 -10.91
CA THR A 50 2.31 3.64 -11.76
C THR A 50 1.40 4.53 -10.93
N LEU A 51 0.79 3.98 -9.88
CA LEU A 51 -0.08 4.73 -8.97
C LEU A 51 0.68 5.86 -8.26
N ILE A 52 1.89 5.61 -7.78
CA ILE A 52 2.72 6.63 -7.12
C ILE A 52 3.01 7.79 -8.08
N LEU A 53 3.33 7.49 -9.35
CA LEU A 53 3.56 8.52 -10.36
C LEU A 53 2.28 9.34 -10.63
N ALA A 54 1.13 8.67 -10.77
CA ALA A 54 -0.15 9.34 -10.97
C ALA A 54 -0.52 10.23 -9.78
N LEU A 55 -0.35 9.74 -8.54
CA LEU A 55 -0.63 10.51 -7.32
C LEU A 55 0.26 11.73 -7.19
N ARG A 56 1.56 11.63 -7.52
CA ARG A 56 2.46 12.79 -7.55
C ARG A 56 1.98 13.85 -8.53
N ARG A 57 1.58 13.42 -9.73
CA ARG A 57 1.08 14.36 -10.74
C ARG A 57 -0.23 15.02 -10.31
N LEU A 58 -1.12 14.27 -9.68
CA LEU A 58 -2.36 14.82 -9.12
C LEU A 58 -2.09 15.83 -8.00
N LEU A 59 -1.13 15.53 -7.12
CA LEU A 59 -0.72 16.45 -6.05
C LEU A 59 -0.18 17.77 -6.63
N GLU A 60 0.73 17.70 -7.60
CA GLU A 60 1.26 18.87 -8.30
C GLU A 60 0.15 19.71 -8.92
N SER A 61 -0.84 19.07 -9.59
CA SER A 61 -1.98 19.78 -10.16
C SER A 61 -2.88 20.44 -9.11
N LEU A 62 -3.05 19.82 -7.94
CA LEU A 62 -3.82 20.43 -6.84
C LEU A 62 -3.10 21.64 -6.25
N GLU A 63 -1.78 21.56 -6.07
CA GLU A 63 -0.94 22.68 -5.62
C GLU A 63 -0.97 23.84 -6.62
N GLU A 64 -0.94 23.55 -7.93
CA GLU A 64 -1.09 24.57 -8.97
C GLU A 64 -2.44 25.30 -8.87
N ILE A 65 -3.54 24.58 -8.57
CA ILE A 65 -4.89 25.16 -8.43
C ILE A 65 -5.01 26.04 -7.17
N GLU A 66 -4.40 25.64 -6.04
CA GLU A 66 -4.46 26.41 -4.78
C GLU A 66 -3.65 27.71 -4.84
N ASN A 67 -2.68 27.81 -5.75
CA ASN A 67 -1.84 29.00 -5.94
C ASN A 67 -2.43 30.03 -6.93
N TYR A 68 -3.67 29.84 -7.40
CA TYR A 68 -4.45 30.78 -8.22
C TYR A 68 -5.57 31.43 -7.42
#